data_AF-A0A8J4WKZ1-F1
#
_entry.id   AF-A0A8J4WKZ1-F1
#
_cell.length_a   1.000
_cell.length_b   1.000
_cell.length_c   1.000
_cell.angle_alpha   90.00
_cell.angle_beta   90.00
_cell.angle_gamma   90.00
#
_symmetry.space_group_name_H-M   'P 1'
#
loop_
_entity.id
_entity.type
_entity.pdbx_description
1 polymer ?
#
loop_
_entity_poly.entity_id
_entity_poly.type
_entity_poly.pdbx_seq_one_letter_code
_entity_poly.pdbx_strand_id
1 'polypeptide(L)'
;MELIKPLRYHEHVPTELRLEPPVFITGSNVNVDCVTDGSLPPVPIMFSIECPPPPTAVVEHDRVTQAKQGMPYEKYYDRYGFRSPPTLSDLAPYVARKFANYLIVNGHVARGKDNKTIRATLSITEKAHDCHIVCRVAGKETRRRITVYCKFIHVFLSSEPM
;
A
#
# COMPACT_ATOMS: atom_id res chain seq x y z
N MET A 1 20.80 33.78 12.19
CA MET A 1 19.72 32.82 11.89
C MET A 1 20.11 32.08 10.63
N GLU A 2 20.76 30.93 10.78
CA GLU A 2 21.13 30.11 9.63
C GLU A 2 19.92 29.30 9.16
N LEU A 3 19.57 29.47 7.89
CA LEU A 3 18.58 28.65 7.20
C LEU A 3 19.06 27.19 7.24
N ILE A 4 18.29 26.34 7.92
CA ILE A 4 18.44 24.89 7.88
C ILE A 4 18.34 24.48 6.41
N LYS A 5 19.48 24.12 5.80
CA LYS A 5 19.53 23.53 4.46
C LYS A 5 18.56 22.34 4.43
N PRO A 6 17.78 22.15 3.35
CA PRO A 6 17.03 20.92 3.19
C PRO A 6 18.04 19.79 3.16
N LEU A 7 18.00 18.92 4.19
CA LEU A 7 18.79 17.70 4.22
C LEU A 7 18.53 16.96 2.89
N ARG A 8 19.57 16.81 2.07
CA ARG A 8 19.49 15.95 0.89
C ARG A 8 19.39 14.51 1.40
N TYR A 9 18.18 13.96 1.35
CA TYR A 9 17.79 12.62 1.85
C TYR A 9 18.39 11.45 1.04
N HIS A 10 19.66 11.54 0.62
CA HIS A 10 20.33 10.54 -0.21
C HIS A 10 21.46 9.78 0.52
N GLU A 11 21.79 10.11 1.77
CA GLU A 11 23.01 9.58 2.40
C GLU A 11 22.93 8.14 2.93
N HIS A 12 21.77 7.49 2.98
CA HIS A 12 21.62 6.16 3.62
C HIS A 12 20.90 5.12 2.73
N VAL A 13 20.74 5.42 1.44
CA VAL A 13 20.29 4.44 0.45
C VAL A 13 21.57 3.89 -0.19
N PRO A 14 21.87 2.58 -0.06
CA PRO A 14 23.00 1.98 -0.77
C PRO A 14 22.91 2.34 -2.25
N THR A 15 23.95 2.97 -2.79
CA THR A 15 24.02 3.44 -4.19
C THR A 15 23.80 2.30 -5.21
N GLU A 16 23.94 1.06 -4.76
CA GLU A 16 23.79 -0.19 -5.51
C GLU A 16 22.34 -0.65 -5.67
N LEU A 17 21.39 -0.11 -4.89
CA LEU A 17 19.97 -0.39 -5.09
C LEU A 17 19.47 0.43 -6.28
N ARG A 18 19.51 -0.17 -7.48
CA ARG A 18 18.66 0.27 -8.60
C ARG A 18 17.20 0.06 -8.20
N LEU A 19 16.63 1.03 -7.49
CA LEU A 19 15.21 1.12 -7.16
C LEU A 19 14.43 1.53 -8.41
N GLU A 20 14.52 0.75 -9.47
CA GLU A 20 13.54 0.84 -10.54
C GLU A 20 12.19 0.39 -9.94
N PRO A 21 11.09 1.11 -10.19
CA PRO A 21 9.77 0.68 -9.75
C PRO A 21 9.54 -0.80 -10.08
N PRO A 22 8.96 -1.58 -9.16
CA PRO A 22 8.03 -1.12 -8.13
C PRO A 22 8.64 -1.12 -6.72
N VAL A 23 9.90 -0.72 -6.59
CA VAL A 23 10.55 -0.57 -5.29
C VAL A 23 10.56 0.88 -4.84
N PHE A 24 10.10 1.13 -3.62
CA PHE A 24 9.80 2.46 -3.11
C PHE A 24 10.30 2.65 -1.69
N ILE A 25 10.53 3.91 -1.31
CA ILE A 25 10.92 4.27 0.06
C ILE A 25 9.67 4.74 0.81
N THR A 26 9.51 4.34 2.06
CA THR A 26 8.41 4.88 2.90
C THR A 26 8.46 6.42 2.95
N GLY A 27 7.30 7.07 2.75
CA GLY A 27 7.16 8.52 2.62
C GLY A 27 7.34 9.06 1.19
N SER A 28 7.64 8.21 0.20
CA SER A 28 7.69 8.63 -1.21
C SER A 28 6.31 8.66 -1.87
N ASN A 29 6.17 9.46 -2.94
CA ASN A 29 4.98 9.49 -3.77
C ASN A 29 5.25 8.77 -5.10
N VAL A 30 4.26 7.99 -5.56
CA VAL A 30 4.37 7.19 -6.78
C VAL A 30 3.23 7.51 -7.72
N ASN A 31 3.56 7.75 -8.98
CA ASN A 31 2.57 7.91 -10.04
C ASN A 31 2.36 6.57 -10.76
N VAL A 32 1.10 6.18 -10.91
CA VAL A 32 0.69 4.97 -11.61
C VAL A 32 -0.35 5.35 -12.65
N ASP A 33 -0.08 4.98 -13.90
CA ASP A 33 -1.01 5.21 -15.02
C ASP A 33 -1.55 3.85 -15.50
N CYS A 34 -2.88 3.68 -15.44
CA CYS A 34 -3.60 2.63 -16.14
C CYS A 34 -4.09 3.20 -17.48
N VAL A 35 -3.55 2.70 -18.59
CA VAL A 35 -3.83 3.23 -19.94
C VAL A 35 -4.46 2.14 -20.80
N THR A 36 -5.49 2.49 -21.57
CA THR A 36 -6.02 1.65 -22.66
C THR A 36 -5.38 2.05 -24.00
N ASP A 37 -5.27 1.08 -24.90
CA ASP A 37 -4.88 1.25 -26.31
C ASP A 37 -5.77 2.21 -27.12
N GLY A 38 -6.92 2.61 -26.57
CA GLY A 38 -7.74 3.68 -27.12
C GLY A 38 -8.63 3.25 -28.28
N SER A 39 -8.84 1.94 -28.46
CA SER A 39 -9.81 1.38 -29.40
C SER A 39 -11.24 1.83 -29.08
N LEU A 40 -12.06 2.05 -30.10
CA LEU A 40 -13.48 2.37 -29.98
C LEU A 40 -14.30 1.07 -29.94
N PRO A 41 -15.36 0.97 -29.11
CA PRO A 41 -15.87 1.97 -28.14
C PRO A 41 -14.99 2.11 -26.88
N PRO A 42 -15.17 3.17 -26.06
CA PRO A 42 -14.38 3.39 -24.84
C PRO A 42 -14.42 2.16 -23.93
N VAL A 43 -13.25 1.57 -23.73
CA VAL A 43 -13.09 0.36 -22.94
C VAL A 43 -13.18 0.72 -21.45
N PRO A 44 -13.90 -0.07 -20.61
CA PRO A 44 -13.91 0.16 -19.18
C PRO A 44 -12.50 -0.01 -18.60
N ILE A 45 -12.04 1.01 -17.88
CA ILE A 45 -10.78 1.03 -17.12
C ILE A 45 -11.11 1.07 -15.63
N MET A 46 -10.56 0.14 -14.87
CA MET A 46 -10.65 0.12 -13.42
C MET A 46 -9.26 0.11 -12.80
N PHE A 47 -9.13 0.86 -11.70
CA PHE A 47 -7.96 0.88 -10.84
C PHE A 47 -8.37 0.39 -9.46
N SER A 48 -7.59 -0.50 -8.87
CA SER A 48 -7.74 -0.94 -7.48
C SER A 48 -6.39 -1.27 -6.87
N ILE A 49 -6.35 -1.26 -5.54
CA ILE A 49 -5.21 -1.76 -4.77
C ILE A 49 -5.66 -3.02 -4.02
N GLU A 50 -4.89 -4.09 -4.11
CA GLU A 50 -5.15 -5.36 -3.46
C GLU A 50 -3.96 -5.75 -2.59
N CYS A 51 -4.15 -5.77 -1.27
CA CYS A 51 -3.10 -6.20 -0.35
C CYS A 51 -3.30 -7.67 0.04
N PRO A 52 -2.22 -8.47 0.16
CA PRO A 52 -2.30 -9.80 0.74
C PRO A 52 -2.64 -9.72 2.24
N PRO A 53 -3.16 -10.80 2.83
CA PRO A 53 -3.31 -10.90 4.29
C PRO A 53 -1.94 -10.66 4.96
N PRO A 54 -1.85 -9.69 5.91
CA PRO A 54 -0.59 -9.42 6.56
C PRO A 54 -0.25 -10.52 7.59
N PRO A 55 1.01 -10.61 8.05
CA PRO A 55 1.40 -11.55 9.10
C PRO A 55 0.57 -11.38 10.38
N THR A 56 0.37 -12.47 11.12
CA THR A 56 -0.43 -12.49 12.36
C THR A 56 -0.01 -11.43 13.38
N ALA A 57 1.29 -11.15 13.49
CA ALA A 57 1.80 -10.10 14.38
C ALA A 57 1.28 -8.70 14.02
N VAL A 58 1.11 -8.40 12.73
CA VAL A 58 0.55 -7.12 12.26
C VAL A 58 -0.94 -7.04 12.56
N VAL A 59 -1.66 -8.15 12.41
CA VAL A 59 -3.09 -8.22 12.76
C VAL A 59 -3.30 -8.01 14.26
N GLU A 60 -2.47 -8.64 15.09
CA GLU A 60 -2.49 -8.46 16.54
C GLU A 60 -2.13 -7.03 16.95
N HIS A 61 -1.14 -6.42 16.30
CA HIS A 61 -0.80 -5.02 16.52
C HIS A 61 -1.97 -4.08 16.15
N ASP A 62 -2.65 -4.31 15.02
CA ASP A 62 -3.86 -3.56 14.66
C ASP A 62 -4.94 -3.71 15.73
N ARG A 63 -5.20 -4.94 16.18
CA ARG A 63 -6.16 -5.26 17.24
C ARG A 63 -5.90 -4.46 18.52
N VAL A 64 -4.66 -4.49 19.02
CA VAL A 64 -4.26 -3.77 20.22
C VAL A 64 -4.35 -2.25 20.02
N THR A 65 -3.99 -1.75 18.84
CA THR A 65 -4.07 -0.33 18.50
C THR A 65 -5.52 0.15 18.48
N GLN A 66 -6.44 -0.60 17.87
CA GLN A 66 -7.87 -0.29 17.84
C GLN A 66 -8.46 -0.30 19.26
N ALA A 67 -8.06 -1.27 20.10
CA ALA A 67 -8.50 -1.32 21.49
C ALA A 67 -8.12 -0.06 22.28
N LYS A 68 -6.89 0.45 22.08
CA LYS A 68 -6.43 1.72 22.68
C LYS A 68 -7.20 2.95 22.18
N GLN A 69 -7.80 2.87 20.99
CA GLN A 69 -8.62 3.94 20.39
C GLN A 69 -10.11 3.84 20.76
N GLY A 70 -10.47 3.03 21.77
CA GLY A 70 -11.85 2.87 22.22
C GLY A 70 -12.69 1.93 21.35
N MET A 71 -12.05 1.18 20.43
CA MET A 71 -12.63 0.06 19.70
C MET A 71 -12.05 -1.25 20.24
N PRO A 72 -12.47 -1.68 21.45
CA PRO A 72 -12.06 -2.97 22.00
C PRO A 72 -12.47 -4.09 21.05
N TYR A 73 -11.84 -5.26 21.23
CA TYR A 73 -11.97 -6.40 20.32
C TYR A 73 -13.44 -6.72 20.02
N GLU A 74 -14.28 -6.59 21.05
CA GLU A 74 -15.69 -6.94 20.99
C GLU A 74 -16.48 -6.04 20.03
N LYS A 75 -16.30 -4.72 20.19
CA LYS A 75 -16.94 -3.73 19.32
C LYS A 75 -16.35 -3.72 17.92
N TYR A 76 -15.08 -4.06 17.80
CA TYR A 76 -14.38 -4.12 16.52
C TYR A 76 -14.92 -5.26 15.66
N TYR A 77 -15.19 -6.44 16.23
CA TYR A 77 -15.75 -7.56 15.46
C TYR A 77 -17.21 -7.32 15.03
N ASP A 78 -18.02 -6.69 15.89
CA ASP A 78 -19.43 -6.39 15.58
C ASP A 78 -19.55 -5.52 14.32
N ARG A 79 -18.63 -4.54 14.19
CA ARG A 79 -18.55 -3.67 13.01
C ARG A 79 -18.40 -4.44 11.69
N TYR A 80 -17.80 -5.62 11.74
CA TYR A 80 -17.54 -6.46 10.57
C TYR A 80 -18.54 -7.62 10.41
N GLY A 81 -19.57 -7.69 11.25
CA GLY A 81 -20.64 -8.67 11.14
C GLY A 81 -20.27 -10.08 11.61
N PHE A 82 -19.22 -10.23 12.42
CA PHE A 82 -18.88 -11.53 13.01
C PHE A 82 -19.88 -11.90 14.12
N ARG A 83 -20.38 -13.14 14.12
CA ARG A 83 -21.33 -13.65 15.11
C ARG A 83 -20.68 -14.13 16.42
N SER A 84 -19.38 -14.30 16.42
CA SER A 84 -18.54 -14.67 17.56
C SER A 84 -17.20 -13.95 17.42
N PRO A 85 -16.40 -13.82 18.50
CA PRO A 85 -15.07 -13.24 18.39
C PRO A 85 -14.25 -13.96 17.30
N PRO A 86 -13.80 -13.24 16.26
CA PRO A 86 -13.06 -13.85 15.15
C PRO A 86 -11.70 -14.32 15.61
N THR A 87 -11.03 -15.16 14.84
CA THR A 87 -9.59 -15.42 15.02
C THR A 87 -8.77 -14.31 14.35
N LEU A 88 -7.47 -14.23 14.66
CA LEU A 88 -6.57 -13.31 13.93
C LEU A 88 -6.51 -13.65 12.43
N SER A 89 -6.68 -14.92 12.05
CA SER A 89 -6.77 -15.32 10.64
C SER A 89 -8.01 -14.75 9.97
N ASP A 90 -9.15 -14.77 10.66
CA ASP A 90 -10.41 -14.22 10.13
C ASP A 90 -10.35 -12.70 9.96
N LEU A 91 -9.54 -12.01 10.78
CA LEU A 91 -9.32 -10.57 10.69
C LEU A 91 -8.30 -10.15 9.63
N ALA A 92 -7.39 -11.05 9.22
CA ALA A 92 -6.31 -10.71 8.28
C ALA A 92 -6.83 -10.12 6.95
N PRO A 93 -7.89 -10.64 6.30
CA PRO A 93 -8.47 -10.02 5.11
C PRO A 93 -9.03 -8.61 5.34
N TYR A 94 -9.52 -8.31 6.54
CA TYR A 94 -10.03 -6.99 6.90
C TYR A 94 -8.89 -5.98 7.07
N VAL A 95 -7.81 -6.40 7.72
CA VAL A 95 -6.60 -5.58 7.84
C VAL A 95 -5.98 -5.31 6.46
N ALA A 96 -5.95 -6.32 5.58
CA ALA A 96 -5.51 -6.15 4.19
C ALA A 96 -6.38 -5.13 3.42
N ARG A 97 -7.71 -5.22 3.53
CA ARG A 97 -8.62 -4.20 2.96
C ARG A 97 -8.41 -2.82 3.55
N LYS A 98 -8.14 -2.72 4.86
CA LYS A 98 -7.84 -1.46 5.54
C LYS A 98 -6.55 -0.83 5.00
N PHE A 99 -5.52 -1.61 4.71
CA PHE A 99 -4.28 -1.13 4.09
C PHE A 99 -4.51 -0.64 2.67
N ALA A 100 -5.20 -1.42 1.84
CA ALA A 100 -5.57 -0.99 0.48
C ALA A 100 -6.37 0.31 0.50
N ASN A 101 -7.39 0.40 1.37
CA ASN A 101 -8.20 1.60 1.50
C ASN A 101 -7.39 2.80 2.01
N TYR A 102 -6.47 2.58 2.96
CA TYR A 102 -5.56 3.63 3.43
C TYR A 102 -4.74 4.23 2.28
N LEU A 103 -4.23 3.41 1.37
CA LEU A 103 -3.44 3.87 0.22
C LEU A 103 -4.28 4.62 -0.80
N ILE A 104 -5.52 4.18 -1.02
CA ILE A 104 -6.46 4.86 -1.93
C ILE A 104 -6.87 6.22 -1.36
N VAL A 105 -7.26 6.28 -0.09
CA VAL A 105 -7.75 7.50 0.57
C VAL A 105 -6.65 8.55 0.74
N ASN A 106 -5.41 8.13 1.03
CA ASN A 106 -4.26 9.04 1.12
C ASN A 106 -3.56 9.26 -0.23
N GLY A 107 -4.11 8.70 -1.30
CA GLY A 107 -3.70 8.95 -2.66
C GLY A 107 -4.63 9.93 -3.37
N HIS A 108 -4.28 10.22 -4.62
CA HIS A 108 -5.12 10.98 -5.54
C HIS A 108 -5.34 10.16 -6.80
N VAL A 109 -6.58 9.79 -7.09
CA VAL A 109 -6.94 9.04 -8.30
C VAL A 109 -7.80 9.91 -9.19
N ALA A 110 -7.34 10.14 -10.42
CA ALA A 110 -8.01 10.98 -11.41
C ALA A 110 -8.15 10.21 -12.74
N ARG A 111 -9.30 10.39 -13.40
CA ARG A 111 -9.51 9.90 -14.75
C ARG A 111 -9.15 11.01 -15.75
N GLY A 112 -8.37 10.68 -16.76
CA GLY A 112 -8.00 11.57 -17.85
C GLY A 112 -9.22 12.02 -18.65
N LYS A 113 -9.16 13.22 -19.25
CA LYS A 113 -10.25 13.79 -20.06
C LYS A 113 -10.65 12.93 -21.26
N ASP A 114 -9.71 12.13 -21.75
CA ASP A 114 -9.90 11.20 -22.86
C ASP A 114 -10.65 9.91 -22.45
N ASN A 115 -10.93 9.71 -21.15
CA ASN A 115 -11.43 8.45 -20.58
C ASN A 115 -10.58 7.22 -20.91
N LYS A 116 -9.33 7.42 -21.37
CA LYS A 116 -8.39 6.34 -21.74
C LYS A 116 -7.31 6.11 -20.69
N THR A 117 -7.22 7.01 -19.71
CA THR A 117 -6.20 6.94 -18.66
C THR A 117 -6.84 7.10 -17.28
N ILE A 118 -6.45 6.25 -16.32
CA ILE A 118 -6.59 6.54 -14.90
C ILE A 118 -5.20 6.75 -14.33
N ARG A 119 -4.97 7.93 -13.75
CA ARG A 119 -3.72 8.29 -13.06
C ARG A 119 -3.97 8.27 -11.57
N ALA A 120 -3.14 7.52 -10.84
CA ALA A 120 -3.13 7.46 -9.39
C ALA A 120 -1.78 7.94 -8.87
N THR A 121 -1.79 8.96 -8.02
CA THR A 121 -0.64 9.36 -7.21
C THR A 121 -0.82 8.79 -5.82
N LEU A 122 0.02 7.83 -5.43
CA LEU A 122 -0.07 7.11 -4.16
C LEU A 122 1.02 7.58 -3.20
N SER A 123 0.63 7.88 -1.95
CA SER A 123 1.56 8.11 -0.86
C SER A 123 2.01 6.77 -0.28
N ILE A 124 3.26 6.37 -0.50
CA ILE A 124 3.78 5.07 -0.11
C ILE A 124 4.16 5.08 1.37
N THR A 125 3.61 4.12 2.12
CA THR A 125 3.99 3.81 3.49
C THR A 125 4.37 2.34 3.62
N GLU A 126 4.84 1.92 4.78
CA GLU A 126 5.13 0.51 5.08
C GLU A 126 3.94 -0.43 4.84
N LYS A 127 2.71 0.09 4.95
CA LYS A 127 1.47 -0.66 4.70
C LYS A 127 1.27 -1.02 3.23
N ALA A 128 2.00 -0.37 2.32
CA ALA A 128 1.96 -0.69 0.89
C ALA A 128 2.86 -1.87 0.53
N HIS A 129 3.73 -2.33 1.43
CA HIS A 129 4.59 -3.47 1.15
C HIS A 129 3.74 -4.70 0.80
N ASP A 130 4.09 -5.35 -0.30
CA ASP A 130 3.40 -6.49 -0.91
C ASP A 130 1.99 -6.24 -1.45
N CYS A 131 1.46 -5.03 -1.33
CA CYS A 131 0.23 -4.68 -2.01
C CYS A 131 0.43 -4.67 -3.53
N HIS A 132 -0.63 -5.01 -4.26
CA HIS A 132 -0.65 -5.03 -5.71
C HIS A 132 -1.47 -3.86 -6.21
N ILE A 133 -0.89 -3.11 -7.15
CA ILE A 133 -1.64 -2.18 -7.97
C ILE A 133 -2.24 -2.97 -9.12
N VAL A 134 -3.55 -2.89 -9.26
CA VAL A 134 -4.32 -3.67 -10.23
C VAL A 134 -5.00 -2.72 -11.20
N CYS A 135 -4.58 -2.76 -12.46
CA CYS A 135 -5.25 -2.08 -13.56
C CYS A 135 -6.02 -3.13 -14.37
N ARG A 136 -7.33 -2.94 -14.53
CA ARG A 136 -8.19 -3.78 -15.38
C ARG A 136 -8.66 -2.96 -16.57
N VAL A 137 -8.37 -3.44 -17.78
CA VAL A 137 -8.70 -2.79 -19.05
C VAL A 137 -9.20 -3.86 -20.01
N ALA A 138 -10.42 -3.74 -20.56
CA ALA A 138 -10.99 -4.70 -21.52
C ALA A 138 -10.96 -6.17 -21.04
N GLY A 139 -11.14 -6.40 -19.73
CA GLY A 139 -11.04 -7.74 -19.13
C GLY A 139 -9.61 -8.28 -19.01
N LYS A 140 -8.59 -7.53 -19.44
CA LYS A 140 -7.18 -7.82 -19.15
C LYS A 140 -6.79 -7.18 -17.83
N GLU A 141 -6.23 -7.98 -16.94
CA GLU A 141 -5.72 -7.53 -15.65
C GLU A 141 -4.20 -7.43 -15.69
N THR A 142 -3.66 -6.30 -15.23
CA THR A 142 -2.23 -6.13 -14.98
C THR A 142 -2.03 -5.86 -13.50
N ARG A 143 -1.11 -6.61 -12.88
CA ARG A 143 -0.80 -6.52 -11.44
C ARG A 143 0.65 -6.12 -11.28
N ARG A 144 0.93 -5.15 -10.41
CA ARG A 144 2.30 -4.74 -10.04
C ARG A 144 2.43 -4.80 -8.52
N ARG A 145 3.30 -5.67 -8.01
CA ARG A 145 3.59 -5.79 -6.57
C ARG A 145 4.43 -4.59 -6.11
N ILE A 146 4.02 -3.91 -5.06
CA ILE A 146 4.75 -2.81 -4.44
C ILE A 146 5.74 -3.41 -3.44
N THR A 147 7.02 -3.03 -3.56
CA THR A 147 8.05 -3.36 -2.58
C THR A 147 8.45 -2.08 -1.86
N VAL A 148 8.33 -2.04 -0.53
CA VAL A 148 8.64 -0.84 0.26
C VAL A 148 9.84 -1.09 1.14
N TYR A 149 10.86 -0.23 1.04
CA TYR A 149 11.95 -0.13 1.99
C TYR A 149 11.59 0.83 3.13
N CYS A 150 11.60 0.31 4.34
CA CYS A 150 11.46 1.10 5.55
C CYS A 150 12.84 1.55 6.05
N LYS A 151 12.97 2.84 6.34
CA LYS A 151 14.19 3.48 6.88
C LYS A 151 14.70 2.84 8.19
N PHE A 152 13.84 2.11 8.90
CA PHE A 152 14.17 1.42 10.16
C PHE A 152 14.69 -0.02 10.00
N ILE A 153 14.68 -0.60 8.79
CA ILE A 153 15.15 -1.99 8.56
C ILE A 153 16.68 -2.05 8.29
N HIS A 154 17.44 -1.00 8.59
CA HIS A 154 18.90 -1.12 8.69
C HIS A 154 19.35 -1.90 9.93
N VAL A 155 18.45 -2.26 10.86
CA VAL A 155 18.80 -3.00 12.09
C VAL A 155 18.68 -4.53 11.94
N PHE A 156 17.99 -5.05 10.92
CA PHE A 156 17.75 -6.50 10.79
C PHE A 156 18.37 -7.17 9.54
N LEU A 157 19.16 -6.44 8.74
CA LEU A 157 20.00 -7.05 7.70
C LEU A 157 21.44 -7.33 8.17
N SER A 158 21.70 -7.27 9.48
CA SER A 158 22.93 -7.78 10.10
C SER A 158 22.61 -9.05 10.90
N SER A 159 22.40 -10.15 10.20
CA SER A 159 22.59 -11.49 10.78
C SER A 159 22.74 -12.53 9.68
N GLU A 160 23.90 -12.52 9.02
CA GLU A 160 24.54 -13.78 8.62
C GLU A 160 25.87 -13.86 9.38
N PRO A 161 26.00 -14.80 10.33
CA PRO A 161 27.29 -15.33 10.69
C PRO A 161 27.55 -16.57 9.81
N MET A 162 28.53 -16.48 8.92
CA MET A 162 29.37 -17.62 8.55
C MET A 162 30.81 -17.16 8.50
#